data_AF-A0A9W6W4G8-F1
#
_entry.id   AF-A0A9W6W4G8-F1
#
_cell.length_a   1.000
_cell.length_b   1.000
_cell.length_c   1.000
_cell.angle_alpha   90.00
_cell.angle_beta   90.00
_cell.angle_gamma   90.00
#
_symmetry.space_group_name_H-M   'P 1'
#
loop_
_entity.id
_entity.type
_entity.pdbx_description
1 polymer ?
#
loop_
_entity_poly.entity_id
_entity_poly.type
_entity_poly.pdbx_seq_one_letter_code
_entity_poly.pdbx_strand_id
1 'polypeptide(L)'
;MTSVSVSLRAEPAELTMPERHTFRLSLDALNPGDRTVDPRLHRARLLVNGHESTAWSLAVGNGRRPPEWTALPPGERVTMTWSALAAALFPRPGTYDLVLTLDETETPAVRVVVRD
;
A
#
# COMPACT_ATOMS: atom_id res chain seq x y z
N MET A 1 10.46 -21.42 0.39
CA MET A 1 9.37 -20.51 0.01
C MET A 1 10.02 -19.19 -0.37
N THR A 2 9.82 -18.68 -1.58
CA THR A 2 10.43 -17.39 -1.98
C THR A 2 9.45 -16.29 -1.61
N SER A 3 9.71 -15.58 -0.51
CA SER A 3 8.87 -14.49 -0.01
C SER A 3 9.29 -13.16 -0.63
N VAL A 4 8.31 -12.37 -1.07
CA VAL A 4 8.52 -10.97 -1.46
C VAL A 4 8.59 -10.12 -0.19
N SER A 5 9.57 -9.20 -0.15
CA SER A 5 9.61 -8.16 0.87
C SER A 5 8.77 -6.97 0.42
N VAL A 6 7.90 -6.46 1.30
CA VAL A 6 7.05 -5.30 0.98
C VAL A 6 7.30 -4.13 1.90
N SER A 7 7.12 -2.91 1.37
CA SER A 7 7.09 -1.69 2.16
C SER A 7 5.94 -0.78 1.71
N LEU A 8 5.31 -0.13 2.69
CA LEU A 8 4.27 0.86 2.49
C LEU A 8 4.84 2.26 2.70
N ARG A 9 4.40 3.22 1.89
CA ARG A 9 4.80 4.63 2.00
C ARG A 9 3.60 5.54 1.81
N ALA A 10 3.45 6.52 2.69
CA ALA A 10 2.41 7.54 2.65
C ALA A 10 3.04 8.92 2.45
N GLU A 11 2.61 9.66 1.42
CA GLU A 11 3.15 10.98 1.09
C GLU A 11 2.03 11.97 0.70
N PRO A 12 1.88 13.11 1.40
CA PRO A 12 2.55 13.44 2.64
C PRO A 12 2.03 12.59 3.82
N ALA A 13 2.87 12.42 4.85
CA ALA A 13 2.47 11.80 6.12
C ALA A 13 1.77 12.79 7.08
N GLU A 14 1.84 14.09 6.80
CA GLU A 14 1.07 15.12 7.50
C GLU A 14 0.36 15.99 6.47
N LEU A 15 -0.94 16.17 6.63
CA LEU A 15 -1.78 16.95 5.72
C LEU A 15 -2.98 17.54 6.43
N THR A 16 -3.61 18.53 5.82
CA THR A 16 -4.92 19.04 6.22
C THR A 16 -6.06 18.34 5.47
N MET A 17 -7.29 18.52 5.94
CA MET A 17 -8.49 17.99 5.29
C MET A 17 -8.64 18.46 3.83
N PRO A 18 -8.38 19.75 3.50
CA PRO A 18 -8.32 20.22 2.11
C PRO A 18 -7.20 19.57 1.28
N GLU A 19 -6.05 19.25 1.87
CA GLU A 19 -4.87 18.72 1.16
C GLU A 19 -4.95 17.22 0.85
N ARG A 20 -5.97 16.49 1.31
CA ARG A 20 -6.14 15.05 1.06
C ARG A 20 -6.05 14.63 -0.41
N HIS A 21 -6.38 15.52 -1.34
CA HIS A 21 -6.25 15.26 -2.78
C HIS A 21 -4.79 15.10 -3.25
N THR A 22 -3.81 15.56 -2.47
CA THR A 22 -2.38 15.45 -2.76
C THR A 22 -1.78 14.11 -2.28
N PHE A 23 -2.47 13.43 -1.37
CA PHE A 23 -1.99 12.22 -0.73
C PHE A 23 -1.83 11.07 -1.71
N ARG A 24 -0.69 10.39 -1.59
CA ARG A 24 -0.32 9.20 -2.33
C ARG A 24 0.08 8.09 -1.37
N LEU A 25 -0.49 6.92 -1.61
CA LEU A 25 -0.08 5.68 -0.96
C LEU A 25 0.69 4.85 -1.98
N SER A 26 1.91 4.45 -1.64
CA SER A 26 2.76 3.61 -2.49
C SER A 26 3.06 2.29 -1.80
N LEU A 27 2.94 1.20 -2.56
CA LEU A 27 3.37 -0.13 -2.17
C LEU A 27 4.55 -0.54 -3.04
N ASP A 28 5.67 -0.86 -2.40
CA ASP A 28 6.84 -1.45 -3.02
C ASP A 28 6.89 -2.94 -2.71
N ALA A 29 7.24 -3.75 -3.72
CA ALA A 29 7.55 -5.16 -3.59
C ALA A 29 8.95 -5.43 -4.16
N LEU A 30 9.81 -6.06 -3.36
CA LEU A 30 11.15 -6.50 -3.73
C LEU A 30 11.20 -8.02 -3.72
N ASN A 31 11.77 -8.62 -4.77
CA ASN A 31 12.10 -10.04 -4.77
C ASN A 31 13.57 -10.23 -4.36
N PRO A 32 13.87 -10.54 -3.08
CA PRO A 32 15.25 -10.79 -2.65
C PRO A 32 15.76 -12.18 -3.03
N GLY A 33 14.91 -13.03 -3.64
CA GLY A 33 15.24 -14.41 -3.96
C GLY A 33 16.07 -14.58 -5.22
N ASP A 34 16.20 -15.83 -5.64
CA ASP A 34 16.99 -16.28 -6.80
C ASP A 34 16.13 -16.71 -8.00
N ARG A 35 14.80 -16.64 -7.86
CA ARG A 35 13.82 -17.03 -8.88
C ARG A 35 12.75 -15.98 -9.05
N THR A 36 12.20 -15.87 -10.26
CA THR A 36 11.03 -15.04 -10.53
C THR A 36 9.83 -15.49 -9.70
N VAL A 37 9.09 -14.54 -9.13
CA VAL A 37 7.91 -14.80 -8.29
C VAL A 37 6.71 -13.97 -8.73
N ASP A 38 5.51 -14.47 -8.48
CA ASP A 38 4.30 -13.63 -8.49
C ASP A 38 4.17 -12.95 -7.11
N PRO A 39 4.22 -11.61 -7.01
CA PRO A 39 4.02 -10.93 -5.72
C PRO A 39 2.59 -11.02 -5.19
N ARG A 40 1.61 -11.53 -5.96
CA ARG A 40 0.22 -11.76 -5.54
C ARG A 40 -0.46 -10.51 -4.96
N LEU A 41 -0.26 -9.36 -5.61
CA LEU A 41 -0.84 -8.07 -5.20
C LEU A 41 -2.32 -8.13 -4.80
N HIS A 42 -3.11 -8.97 -5.47
CA HIS A 42 -4.53 -9.18 -5.19
C HIS A 42 -4.84 -9.66 -3.75
N ARG A 43 -3.84 -10.15 -3.02
CA ARG A 43 -3.94 -10.58 -1.61
C ARG A 43 -3.53 -9.49 -0.63
N ALA A 44 -3.03 -8.35 -1.11
CA ALA A 44 -2.65 -7.24 -0.25
C ALA A 44 -3.90 -6.68 0.43
N ARG A 45 -3.90 -6.67 1.77
CA ARG A 45 -4.92 -6.01 2.58
C ARG A 45 -4.30 -4.82 3.29
N LEU A 46 -5.08 -3.74 3.42
CA LEU A 46 -4.68 -2.56 4.17
C LEU A 46 -5.55 -2.45 5.41
N LEU A 47 -4.91 -2.39 6.56
CA LEU A 47 -5.52 -2.03 7.83
C LEU A 47 -5.34 -0.53 8.07
N VAL A 48 -6.42 0.16 8.44
CA VAL A 48 -6.43 1.54 8.89
C VAL A 48 -6.89 1.54 10.34
N ASN A 49 -6.01 1.90 11.27
CA ASN A 49 -6.26 1.80 12.71
C ASN A 49 -6.73 0.39 13.13
N GLY A 50 -6.13 -0.65 12.52
CA GLY A 50 -6.48 -2.06 12.79
C GLY A 50 -7.72 -2.58 12.07
N HIS A 51 -8.44 -1.76 11.30
CA HIS A 51 -9.63 -2.17 10.55
C HIS A 51 -9.34 -2.30 9.05
N GLU A 52 -9.82 -3.38 8.43
CA GLU A 52 -9.63 -3.61 6.99
C GLU A 52 -10.32 -2.54 6.13
N SER A 53 -9.60 -2.02 5.14
CA SER A 53 -10.08 -0.95 4.24
C SER A 53 -10.74 -1.51 2.98
N THR A 54 -12.07 -1.39 2.89
CA THR A 54 -12.81 -1.73 1.67
C THR A 54 -12.38 -0.89 0.47
N ALA A 55 -12.04 0.39 0.68
CA ALA A 55 -11.59 1.29 -0.39
C ALA A 55 -10.27 0.79 -1.01
N TRP A 56 -9.36 0.27 -0.18
CA TRP A 56 -8.14 -0.37 -0.65
C TRP A 56 -8.44 -1.62 -1.48
N SER A 57 -9.29 -2.53 -0.99
CA SER A 57 -9.64 -3.77 -1.71
C SER A 57 -10.20 -3.49 -3.10
N LEU A 58 -11.03 -2.45 -3.25
CA LEU A 58 -11.53 -1.99 -4.55
C LEU A 58 -10.43 -1.40 -5.43
N ALA A 59 -9.53 -0.58 -4.86
CA ALA A 59 -8.46 0.07 -5.61
C ALA A 59 -7.39 -0.93 -6.11
N VAL A 60 -7.08 -1.96 -5.34
CA VAL A 60 -6.18 -3.04 -5.74
C VAL A 60 -6.83 -3.95 -6.79
N GLY A 61 -8.13 -4.21 -6.65
CA GLY A 61 -8.90 -5.05 -7.56
C GLY A 61 -9.05 -4.46 -8.97
N ASN A 62 -9.24 -3.13 -9.07
CA ASN A 62 -9.63 -2.46 -10.31
C ASN A 62 -8.48 -1.72 -11.04
N GLY A 63 -7.28 -1.66 -10.46
CA GLY A 63 -6.15 -0.92 -11.03
C GLY A 63 -5.45 -1.64 -12.20
N ARG A 64 -4.95 -0.88 -13.18
CA ARG A 64 -4.01 -1.41 -14.18
C ARG A 64 -2.69 -1.72 -13.50
N ARG A 65 -2.21 -2.96 -13.65
CA ARG A 65 -0.98 -3.43 -13.00
C ARG A 65 0.18 -3.45 -14.00
N PRO A 66 1.36 -2.93 -13.63
CA PRO A 66 2.61 -3.27 -14.29
C PRO A 66 2.81 -4.79 -14.38
N PRO A 67 3.39 -5.34 -15.46
CA PRO A 67 3.62 -6.77 -15.63
C PRO A 67 4.39 -7.41 -14.45
N GLU A 68 5.28 -6.65 -13.82
CA GLU A 68 6.13 -7.08 -12.70
C GLU A 68 5.31 -7.46 -11.46
N TRP A 69 4.06 -6.99 -11.34
CA TRP A 69 3.11 -7.45 -10.32
C TRP A 69 2.51 -8.84 -10.57
N THR A 70 2.90 -9.50 -11.67
CA THR A 70 2.56 -10.90 -11.98
C THR A 70 3.80 -11.78 -12.16
N ALA A 71 4.96 -11.18 -12.43
CA ALA A 71 6.23 -11.87 -12.57
C ALA A 71 7.39 -10.92 -12.23
N LEU A 72 7.83 -10.93 -10.98
CA LEU A 72 8.92 -10.09 -10.46
C LEU A 72 10.24 -10.88 -10.47
N PRO A 73 11.23 -10.51 -11.31
CA PRO A 73 12.51 -11.21 -11.38
C PRO A 73 13.34 -11.13 -10.09
N PRO A 74 14.36 -11.99 -9.91
CA PRO A 74 15.31 -11.92 -8.80
C PRO A 74 15.99 -10.55 -8.70
N GLY A 75 16.06 -9.98 -7.51
CA GLY A 75 16.69 -8.69 -7.24
C GLY A 75 15.88 -7.45 -7.67
N GLU A 76 14.77 -7.65 -8.40
CA GLU A 76 13.98 -6.55 -8.95
C GLU A 76 12.94 -6.02 -7.94
N ARG A 77 12.57 -4.76 -8.17
CA ARG A 77 11.52 -4.05 -7.42
C ARG A 77 10.41 -3.59 -8.35
N VAL A 78 9.18 -3.71 -7.88
CA VAL A 78 8.01 -3.07 -8.49
C VAL A 78 7.31 -2.16 -7.48
N THR A 79 6.82 -1.02 -7.96
CA THR A 79 6.08 -0.04 -7.16
C THR A 79 4.71 0.20 -7.78
N MET A 80 3.69 0.40 -6.95
CA MET A 80 2.40 0.94 -7.39
C MET A 80 1.94 2.04 -6.45
N THR A 81 1.37 3.11 -7.03
CA THR A 81 0.95 4.30 -6.30
C THR A 81 -0.51 4.61 -6.56
N TRP A 82 -1.26 4.88 -5.51
CA TRP A 82 -2.65 5.30 -5.55
C TRP A 82 -2.81 6.71 -4.99
N SER A 83 -3.51 7.59 -5.71
CA SER A 83 -3.70 9.00 -5.33
C SER A 83 -5.16 9.39 -5.04
N ALA A 84 -6.09 8.44 -5.08
CA ALA A 84 -7.52 8.69 -4.90
C ALA A 84 -8.11 7.99 -3.65
N LEU A 85 -7.25 7.64 -2.68
CA LEU A 85 -7.67 6.88 -1.49
C LEU A 85 -7.94 7.76 -0.27
N ALA A 86 -7.34 8.94 -0.18
CA ALA A 86 -7.28 9.72 1.06
C ALA A 86 -8.65 10.09 1.63
N ALA A 87 -9.61 10.44 0.78
CA ALA A 87 -10.96 10.79 1.24
C ALA A 87 -11.65 9.60 1.93
N ALA A 88 -11.39 8.37 1.48
CA ALA A 88 -11.96 7.16 2.05
C ALA A 88 -11.17 6.66 3.26
N LEU A 89 -9.83 6.79 3.26
CA LEU A 89 -8.98 6.36 4.38
C LEU A 89 -9.06 7.32 5.57
N PHE A 90 -9.21 8.62 5.31
CA PHE A 90 -9.14 9.67 6.33
C PHE A 90 -10.40 10.54 6.30
N PRO A 91 -11.57 10.03 6.73
CA PRO A 91 -12.83 10.74 6.59
C PRO A 91 -12.92 12.01 7.46
N ARG A 92 -12.11 12.11 8.51
CA ARG A 92 -12.08 13.21 9.49
C ARG A 92 -10.64 13.53 9.94
N PRO A 93 -10.38 14.68 10.58
CA PRO A 93 -9.09 14.91 11.24
C PRO A 93 -8.76 13.81 12.26
N GLY A 94 -7.48 13.51 12.40
CA GLY A 94 -6.98 12.49 13.31
C GLY A 94 -5.63 11.92 12.90
N THR A 95 -5.11 11.03 13.75
CA THR A 95 -3.94 10.21 13.42
C THR A 95 -4.41 8.84 12.96
N TYR A 96 -3.81 8.35 11.88
CA TYR A 96 -4.11 7.09 11.25
C TYR A 96 -2.85 6.24 11.15
N ASP A 97 -2.92 5.01 11.66
CA ASP A 97 -1.87 4.01 11.49
C ASP A 97 -2.27 3.07 10.35
N LEU A 98 -1.45 3.06 9.29
CA LEU A 98 -1.63 2.23 8.11
C LEU A 98 -0.70 1.02 8.19
N VAL A 99 -1.25 -0.17 8.08
CA VAL A 99 -0.49 -1.43 8.05
C VAL A 99 -0.93 -2.23 6.83
N LEU A 100 0.02 -2.70 6.03
CA LEU A 100 -0.27 -3.58 4.90
C LEU A 100 0.17 -5.00 5.21
N THR A 101 -0.72 -5.95 4.91
CA THR A 101 -0.43 -7.39 4.97
C THR A 101 -0.47 -7.97 3.56
N LEU A 102 0.55 -8.75 3.20
CA LEU A 102 0.62 -9.50 1.95
C LEU A 102 1.08 -10.94 2.24
N ASP A 103 0.17 -11.90 2.04
CA ASP A 103 0.34 -13.28 2.52
C ASP A 103 0.74 -13.29 4.01
N GLU A 104 1.96 -13.71 4.35
CA GLU A 104 2.47 -13.79 5.74
C GLU A 104 3.32 -12.56 6.14
N THR A 105 3.55 -11.62 5.21
CA THR A 105 4.35 -10.43 5.46
C THR A 105 3.48 -9.26 5.90
N GLU A 106 3.84 -8.63 7.00
CA GLU A 106 3.24 -7.37 7.47
C GLU A 106 4.27 -6.23 7.39
N THR A 107 3.84 -5.06 6.94
CA THR A 107 4.69 -3.86 6.93
C THR A 107 4.72 -3.20 8.31
N PRO A 108 5.79 -2.48 8.68
CA PRO A 108 5.73 -1.53 9.78
C PRO A 108 4.56 -0.55 9.61
N ALA A 109 3.99 -0.10 10.72
CA ALA A 109 2.93 0.90 10.69
C ALA A 109 3.43 2.23 10.12
N VAL A 110 2.71 2.77 9.14
CA VAL A 110 2.93 4.09 8.58
C VAL A 110 1.90 5.05 9.19
N ARG A 111 2.39 6.05 9.92
CA ARG A 111 1.54 7.04 10.57
C ARG A 111 1.22 8.20 9.63
N VAL A 112 -0.06 8.54 9.52
CA VAL A 112 -0.55 9.70 8.77
C VAL A 112 -1.34 10.60 9.72
N VAL A 113 -1.00 11.89 9.77
CA VAL A 113 -1.70 12.90 10.56
C VAL A 113 -2.53 13.78 9.64
N VAL A 114 -3.83 13.83 9.89
CA VAL A 114 -4.77 14.70 9.18
C VAL A 114 -5.28 15.76 10.15
N ARG A 115 -5.01 17.03 9.83
CA ARG A 115 -5.49 18.21 10.57
C ARG A 115 -6.69 18.82 9.86
N ASP A 116 -7.44 19.69 10.52
CA ASP A 116 -8.45 20.52 9.85
C ASP A 116 -7.82 21.41 8.79
#